data_AF-J9FED2-F1
#
_entry.id   AF-J9FED2-F1
#
_cell.length_a   1.000
_cell.length_b   1.000
_cell.length_c   1.000
_cell.angle_alpha   90.00
_cell.angle_beta   90.00
_cell.angle_gamma   90.00
#
_symmetry.space_group_name_H-M   'P 1'
#
loop_
_entity.id
_entity.type
_entity.pdbx_description
1 polymer ?
#
loop_
_entity_poly.entity_id
_entity_poly.type
_entity_poly.pdbx_seq_one_letter_code
_entity_poly.pdbx_strand_id
1 'polypeptide(L)'
;NGNEKVENADRLSEESYDAELRKIIDNSWKYYVKDYINCHDIFSLRGSIDSNTATVPTIIIVYDESTNALSQLARCFDFHIMKNCSLGSYKGTTRRIIRDGCKL
;
A
#
# COMPACT_ATOMS: atom_id res chain seq x y z
N ASN A 1 14.28 16.05 13.73
CA ASN A 1 15.48 16.87 14.09
C ASN A 1 16.01 17.74 12.95
N GLY A 2 15.18 18.19 12.00
CA GLY A 2 15.54 19.20 10.98
C GLY A 2 16.60 18.79 9.94
N ASN A 3 17.34 17.71 10.16
CA ASN A 3 18.37 17.15 9.28
C ASN A 3 17.86 16.02 8.39
N GLU A 4 16.55 15.87 8.25
CA GLU A 4 15.96 14.87 7.36
C GLU A 4 16.17 15.32 5.91
N LYS A 5 17.06 14.63 5.18
CA LYS A 5 17.20 14.84 3.74
C LYS A 5 16.00 14.19 3.05
N VAL A 6 15.11 15.01 2.52
CA VAL A 6 14.03 14.55 1.64
C VAL A 6 14.62 14.31 0.26
N GLU A 7 14.79 13.06 -0.11
CA GLU A 7 15.21 12.69 -1.45
C GLU A 7 14.06 12.92 -2.44
N ASN A 8 14.39 13.35 -3.67
CA ASN A 8 13.43 13.60 -4.75
C ASN A 8 12.34 14.65 -4.42
N ALA A 9 12.65 15.64 -3.57
CA ALA A 9 11.69 16.70 -3.22
C ALA A 9 11.21 17.50 -4.46
N ASP A 10 12.04 17.60 -5.50
CA ASP A 10 11.73 18.18 -6.81
C ASP A 10 10.62 17.42 -7.57
N ARG A 11 10.40 16.13 -7.24
CA ARG A 11 9.38 15.28 -7.85
C ARG A 11 8.05 15.28 -7.11
N LEU A 12 7.91 16.11 -6.08
CA LEU A 12 6.67 16.26 -5.30
C LEU A 12 5.68 17.25 -5.95
N SER A 13 5.95 17.73 -7.16
CA SER A 13 4.90 18.39 -7.95
C SER A 13 3.78 17.40 -8.24
N GLU A 14 2.53 17.87 -8.26
CA GLU A 14 1.37 17.01 -8.45
C GLU A 14 1.49 16.14 -9.70
N GLU A 15 1.91 16.73 -10.83
CA GLU A 15 2.08 16.03 -12.11
C GLU A 15 3.15 14.93 -12.04
N SER A 16 4.32 15.24 -11.46
CA SER A 16 5.41 14.26 -11.35
C SER A 16 5.03 13.11 -10.41
N TYR A 17 4.38 13.43 -9.29
CA TYR A 17 3.91 12.44 -8.34
C TYR A 17 2.81 11.54 -8.92
N ASP A 18 1.85 12.12 -9.65
CA ASP A 18 0.80 11.37 -10.35
C ASP A 18 1.38 10.41 -11.40
N ALA A 19 2.38 10.87 -12.17
CA ALA A 19 3.06 10.05 -13.17
C ALA A 19 3.84 8.89 -12.54
N GLU A 20 4.54 9.12 -11.43
CA GLU A 20 5.25 8.06 -10.69
C GLU A 20 4.27 7.08 -10.04
N LEU A 21 3.20 7.56 -9.41
CA LEU A 21 2.17 6.72 -8.80
C LEU A 21 1.49 5.83 -9.83
N ARG A 22 1.17 6.36 -11.00
CA ARG A 22 0.61 5.59 -12.11
C ARG A 22 1.54 4.48 -12.58
N LYS A 23 2.84 4.76 -12.74
CA LYS A 23 3.84 3.73 -13.08
C LYS A 23 3.89 2.61 -12.04
N ILE A 24 3.78 2.94 -10.75
CA ILE A 24 3.73 1.92 -9.69
C ILE A 24 2.48 1.07 -9.83
N ILE A 25 1.29 1.69 -9.99
CA ILE A 25 0.02 0.97 -10.12
C ILE A 25 0.01 0.07 -11.35
N ASP A 26 0.50 0.54 -12.50
CA ASP A 26 0.46 -0.20 -13.76
C ASP A 26 1.38 -1.43 -13.73
N ASN A 27 2.56 -1.31 -13.12
CA ASN A 27 3.56 -2.38 -13.08
C ASN A 27 3.45 -3.32 -11.88
N SER A 28 2.64 -2.97 -10.87
CA SER A 28 2.48 -3.78 -9.66
C SER A 28 1.38 -4.83 -9.79
N TRP A 29 1.53 -5.90 -9.02
CA TRP A 29 0.52 -6.94 -8.92
C TRP A 29 -0.68 -6.42 -8.15
N LYS A 30 -1.88 -6.64 -8.73
CA LYS A 30 -3.14 -6.17 -8.17
C LYS A 30 -3.90 -7.34 -7.54
N TYR A 31 -4.33 -7.15 -6.30
CA TYR A 31 -5.18 -8.08 -5.58
C TYR A 31 -6.53 -7.41 -5.32
N TYR A 32 -7.60 -8.01 -5.84
CA TYR A 32 -8.94 -7.44 -5.76
C TYR A 32 -9.70 -8.08 -4.61
N VAL A 33 -10.17 -7.26 -3.66
CA VAL A 33 -10.98 -7.69 -2.51
C VAL A 33 -12.38 -7.11 -2.62
N LYS A 34 -13.40 -7.95 -2.42
CA LYS A 34 -14.82 -7.56 -2.53
C LYS A 34 -15.57 -7.68 -1.21
N ASP A 35 -15.47 -8.84 -0.53
CA ASP A 35 -16.36 -9.15 0.60
C ASP A 35 -15.61 -9.39 1.92
N TYR A 36 -14.98 -10.55 2.03
CA TYR A 36 -14.24 -10.98 3.21
C TYR A 36 -12.75 -10.90 2.96
N ILE A 37 -12.02 -10.31 3.90
CA ILE A 37 -10.59 -10.10 3.80
C ILE A 37 -9.89 -11.00 4.82
N ASN A 38 -9.28 -12.08 4.32
CA ASN A 38 -8.35 -12.86 5.12
C ASN A 38 -6.97 -12.20 5.09
N CYS A 39 -6.60 -11.52 6.17
CA CYS A 39 -5.32 -10.81 6.26
C CYS A 39 -4.12 -11.76 6.02
N HIS A 40 -4.23 -13.03 6.41
CA HIS A 40 -3.16 -14.01 6.26
C HIS A 40 -2.88 -14.37 4.79
N ASP A 41 -3.93 -14.42 3.97
CA ASP A 41 -3.82 -14.79 2.56
C ASP A 41 -3.11 -13.70 1.74
N ILE A 42 -3.30 -12.43 2.11
CA ILE A 42 -2.65 -11.30 1.43
C ILE A 42 -1.13 -11.39 1.54
N PHE A 43 -0.60 -11.88 2.68
CA PHE A 43 0.83 -12.08 2.88
C PHE A 43 1.34 -13.38 2.26
N SER A 44 0.53 -14.45 2.25
CA SER A 44 0.94 -15.76 1.72
C SER A 44 0.86 -15.86 0.20
N LEU A 45 0.12 -14.95 -0.45
CA LEU A 45 -0.03 -14.87 -1.91
C LEU A 45 1.27 -14.62 -2.68
N ARG A 46 2.34 -14.21 -1.99
CA ARG A 46 3.67 -14.18 -2.59
C ARG A 46 4.49 -15.37 -2.09
N GLY A 47 4.46 -16.44 -2.88
CA GLY A 47 5.47 -17.49 -2.80
C GLY A 47 6.88 -16.88 -2.84
N SER A 48 7.81 -17.51 -2.11
CA SER A 48 9.19 -17.09 -1.84
C SER A 48 9.75 -16.11 -2.88
N ILE A 49 9.97 -14.88 -2.44
CA ILE A 49 10.64 -13.87 -3.24
C ILE A 49 12.12 -14.24 -3.28
N ASP A 50 12.62 -14.57 -4.46
CA ASP A 50 14.07 -14.67 -4.67
C ASP A 50 14.70 -13.35 -4.21
N SER A 51 15.60 -13.46 -3.24
CA SER A 51 16.35 -12.36 -2.61
C SER A 51 17.20 -11.55 -3.60
N ASN A 52 17.25 -11.96 -4.88
CA ASN A 52 17.99 -11.32 -5.96
C ASN A 52 17.20 -10.24 -6.71
N THR A 53 15.91 -10.01 -6.40
CA THR A 53 15.16 -8.88 -6.94
C THR A 53 15.27 -7.68 -6.00
N ALA A 54 16.06 -6.68 -6.38
CA ALA A 54 16.37 -5.48 -5.59
C ALA A 54 15.14 -4.58 -5.29
N THR A 55 13.98 -4.90 -5.87
CA THR A 55 12.75 -4.12 -5.71
C THR A 55 11.83 -4.82 -4.74
N VAL A 56 11.63 -4.24 -3.55
CA VAL A 56 10.63 -4.71 -2.59
C VAL A 56 9.30 -4.85 -3.32
N PRO A 57 8.65 -6.02 -3.24
CA PRO A 57 7.38 -6.27 -3.88
C PRO A 57 6.32 -5.23 -3.51
N THR A 58 5.91 -4.38 -4.46
CA THR A 58 4.72 -3.56 -4.23
C THR A 58 3.49 -4.40 -4.58
N ILE A 59 2.68 -4.73 -3.58
CA ILE A 59 1.36 -5.34 -3.76
C ILE A 59 0.34 -4.19 -3.74
N ILE A 60 -0.51 -4.11 -4.76
CA ILE A 60 -1.62 -3.16 -4.80
C ILE A 60 -2.89 -3.90 -4.40
N ILE A 61 -3.51 -3.49 -3.30
CA ILE A 61 -4.81 -4.02 -2.87
C ILE A 61 -5.87 -3.06 -3.42
N VAL A 62 -6.71 -3.57 -4.31
CA VAL A 62 -7.86 -2.86 -4.87
C VAL A 62 -9.09 -3.35 -4.12
N TYR A 63 -9.79 -2.44 -3.45
CA TYR A 63 -10.95 -2.79 -2.64
C TYR A 63 -12.20 -2.04 -3.11
N ASP A 64 -13.36 -2.65 -2.86
CA ASP A 64 -14.66 -2.02 -3.11
C ASP A 64 -15.02 -1.10 -1.92
N GLU A 65 -15.26 0.17 -2.21
CA GLU A 65 -15.67 1.16 -1.19
C GLU A 65 -17.13 1.00 -0.74
N SER A 66 -17.96 0.31 -1.52
CA SER A 66 -19.36 0.05 -1.16
C SER A 66 -19.51 -1.03 -0.08
N THR A 67 -18.43 -1.75 0.23
CA THR A 67 -18.41 -2.82 1.24
C THR A 67 -17.58 -2.42 2.46
N ASN A 68 -17.62 -3.24 3.52
CA ASN A 68 -16.81 -3.02 4.72
C ASN A 68 -15.32 -3.38 4.53
N ALA A 69 -14.83 -3.44 3.28
CA ALA A 69 -13.48 -3.84 2.94
C ALA A 69 -12.44 -2.89 3.54
N LEU A 70 -12.63 -1.57 3.46
CA LEU A 70 -11.68 -0.60 4.02
C LEU A 70 -11.47 -0.79 5.52
N SER A 71 -12.54 -1.00 6.29
CA SER A 71 -12.47 -1.26 7.74
C SER A 71 -11.76 -2.56 8.07
N GLN A 72 -11.95 -3.61 7.26
CA GLN A 72 -11.26 -4.88 7.44
C GLN A 72 -9.76 -4.73 7.12
N LEU A 73 -9.40 -4.01 6.05
CA LEU A 73 -8.00 -3.69 5.72
C LEU A 73 -7.34 -2.85 6.81
N ALA A 74 -8.05 -1.87 7.37
CA ALA A 74 -7.56 -1.05 8.47
C ALA A 74 -7.21 -1.90 9.70
N ARG A 75 -8.00 -2.94 9.99
CA ARG A 75 -7.69 -3.92 11.04
C ARG A 75 -6.52 -4.84 10.68
N CYS A 76 -6.43 -5.29 9.42
CA CYS A 76 -5.33 -6.16 8.96
C CYS A 76 -3.96 -5.47 9.02
N PHE A 77 -3.92 -4.18 8.69
CA PHE A 77 -2.67 -3.43 8.47
C PHE A 77 -2.47 -2.28 9.44
N ASP A 78 -3.27 -2.25 10.51
CA ASP A 78 -3.22 -1.27 11.59
C ASP A 78 -3.12 0.19 11.10
N PHE A 79 -4.10 0.62 10.30
CA PHE A 79 -4.18 2.00 9.84
C PHE A 79 -5.52 2.67 10.19
N HIS A 80 -5.46 3.99 10.34
CA HIS A 80 -6.58 4.79 10.81
C HIS A 80 -7.49 5.21 9.64
N ILE A 81 -8.80 5.12 9.85
CA ILE A 81 -9.82 5.66 8.94
C ILE A 81 -10.41 6.92 9.56
N MET A 82 -10.48 8.00 8.80
CA MET A 82 -11.19 9.23 9.16
C MET A 82 -12.23 9.55 8.08
N LYS A 83 -13.50 9.73 8.48
CA LYS A 83 -14.60 10.11 7.57
C LYS A 83 -14.66 9.25 6.30
N ASN A 84 -14.51 7.93 6.46
CA ASN A 84 -14.48 6.92 5.38
C ASN A 84 -13.24 6.95 4.45
N CYS A 85 -12.23 7.76 4.74
CA CYS A 85 -10.94 7.75 4.04
C CYS A 85 -9.83 7.25 4.97
N SER A 86 -8.83 6.55 4.42
CA SER A 86 -7.61 6.22 5.17
C SER A 86 -6.78 7.49 5.44
N LEU A 87 -6.29 7.65 6.67
CA LEU A 87 -5.41 8.77 7.01
C LEU A 87 -4.10 8.68 6.21
N GLY A 88 -3.75 9.76 5.51
CA GLY A 88 -2.61 9.80 4.59
C GLY A 88 -2.94 9.30 3.18
N SER A 89 -4.23 9.21 2.82
CA SER A 89 -4.64 8.90 1.45
C SER A 89 -4.41 10.06 0.51
N TYR A 90 -3.98 9.76 -0.71
CA TYR A 90 -3.92 10.69 -1.84
C TYR A 90 -4.71 10.10 -3.01
N LYS A 91 -5.74 10.82 -3.49
CA LYS A 91 -6.66 10.38 -4.56
C LYS A 91 -7.15 8.92 -4.37
N GLY A 92 -7.59 8.58 -3.15
CA GLY A 92 -8.08 7.23 -2.80
C GLY A 92 -6.99 6.17 -2.59
N THR A 93 -5.71 6.51 -2.77
CA THR A 93 -4.59 5.58 -2.60
C THR A 93 -3.88 5.81 -1.28
N THR A 94 -3.61 4.75 -0.52
CA THR A 94 -2.75 4.79 0.67
C THR A 94 -1.53 3.90 0.45
N ARG A 95 -0.33 4.43 0.69
CA ARG A 95 0.92 3.67 0.64
C ARG A 95 1.40 3.38 2.05
N ARG A 96 1.72 2.11 2.34
CA ARG A 96 2.24 1.66 3.63
C ARG A 96 3.44 0.75 3.40
N ILE A 97 4.42 0.81 4.30
CA ILE A 97 5.47 -0.19 4.39
C ILE A 97 5.04 -1.14 5.49
N ILE A 98 4.71 -2.37 5.11
CA ILE A 98 4.46 -3.44 6.07
C ILE A 98 5.79 -4.17 6.24
N ARG A 99 6.35 -4.10 7.45
CA ARG A 99 7.49 -4.91 7.80
C ARG A 99 6.93 -6.22 8.32
N ASP A 100 7.34 -7.35 7.74
CA ASP A 100 7.20 -8.63 8.42
C ASP A 100 7.96 -8.49 9.74
N GLY A 101 7.24 -8.23 10.83
CA GLY A 101 7.81 -8.31 12.16
C GLY A 101 8.35 -9.72 12.29
N CYS A 102 9.63 -9.84 12.68
CA CYS A 102 10.22 -11.10 13.08
C CYS A 102 9.18 -11.83 13.97
N LYS A 103 8.66 -12.95 13.48
CA LYS A 103 7.91 -13.88 14.31
C LYS A 103 8.86 -14.28 15.44
N LEU A 104 8.47 -13.98 16.68
CA LEU A 104 9.06 -14.56 17.88
C LEU A 104 8.90 -16.08 17.86
#